data_AF-G9YH42-F1
#
_entry.id   AF-G9YH42-F1
#
_cell.length_a   1.000
_cell.length_b   1.000
_cell.length_c   1.000
_cell.angle_alpha   90.00
_cell.angle_beta   90.00
_cell.angle_gamma   90.00
#
_symmetry.space_group_name_H-M   'P 1'
#
loop_
_entity.id
_entity.type
_entity.pdbx_description
1 polymer ?
#
loop_
_entity_poly.entity_id
_entity_poly.type
_entity_poly.pdbx_seq_one_letter_code
_entity_poly.pdbx_strand_id
1 'polypeptide(L)'
;MKGIPEEINNLYDTLYALRKEVMHDGEAIFSKWLPRIERRPFRFSALNLAYYLAVRCHDLRPLQEQLLPFGLSSLGRSEARTMANLDAVMATLGRLCGKDDKLIDYPTSKWFFHGNRLLAHNTGLIFGNQAAHYTHIMVTLPTEAAADYALVRDLLLNGTDTVRINCAHDNQVVWFAMLDNLKRAKKETNRNCRVYMDLAGPKIRISQVLFTGDTDRLMNGDTFFLAKNNISDYPADIKGNPVLTCSIPVVFSSLKKGDPVLIDDGKVSAIVSKLTEQGAYLTVTATKEKGFRIKNNKSLNFPNTYLDITPLTDKDLSDLDFIIKYADSVGYSFVRNADDIKLLQYELQKRLGKKASSLAIIGKVETKDSAKNLPEIIMQAASKQPFGVMIARGDLAVEAGYHRLSELQEEILWICEAAHIPVIWATQVLETMVKTGMPTRAEITDAAMSARAECVMLNKGPHIVKAVAALTDILFRMKQHQYKKTSQLRALGIAVDTVRKELRK
;
A
#
# COMPACT_ATOMS: atom_id res chain seq x y z
N MET A 1 51.97 7.44 15.98
CA MET A 1 50.55 7.34 15.60
C MET A 1 50.11 8.72 15.14
N LYS A 2 49.72 8.91 13.88
CA LYS A 2 49.09 10.18 13.46
C LYS A 2 47.82 10.34 14.31
N GLY A 3 47.62 11.51 14.92
CA GLY A 3 46.46 11.78 15.76
C GLY A 3 45.17 11.42 15.04
N ILE A 4 44.19 10.90 15.77
CA ILE A 4 42.86 10.65 15.23
C ILE A 4 42.34 11.98 14.67
N PRO A 5 41.90 12.03 13.39
CA PRO A 5 41.37 13.26 12.82
C PRO A 5 40.24 13.81 13.70
N GLU A 6 40.30 15.11 14.00
CA GLU A 6 39.28 15.83 14.79
C GLU A 6 37.87 15.57 14.26
N GLU A 7 37.74 15.47 12.94
CA GLU A 7 36.53 15.11 12.21
C GLU A 7 35.90 13.79 12.68
N ILE A 8 36.69 12.74 12.94
CA ILE A 8 36.16 11.43 13.39
C ILE A 8 35.64 11.52 14.83
N ASN A 9 36.30 12.30 15.69
CA ASN A 9 35.82 12.53 17.06
C ASN A 9 34.49 13.31 17.05
N ASN A 10 34.39 14.38 16.26
CA ASN A 10 33.16 15.14 16.10
C ASN A 10 32.01 14.29 15.54
N LEU A 11 32.33 13.41 14.59
CA LEU A 11 31.37 12.46 14.02
C LEU A 11 30.88 11.44 15.06
N TYR A 12 31.78 10.91 15.89
CA TYR A 12 31.42 10.03 17.01
C TYR A 12 30.49 10.73 17.99
N ASP A 13 30.82 11.94 18.43
CA ASP A 13 30.02 12.67 19.42
C ASP A 13 28.63 13.02 18.87
N THR A 14 28.55 13.43 17.59
CA THR A 14 27.29 13.71 16.89
C THR A 14 26.42 12.45 16.80
N LEU A 15 26.99 11.31 16.37
CA LEU A 15 26.25 10.06 16.25
C LEU A 15 25.84 9.50 17.63
N TYR A 16 26.67 9.68 18.65
CA TYR A 16 26.37 9.29 20.02
C TYR A 16 25.18 10.08 20.58
N ALA A 17 25.14 11.39 20.35
CA ALA A 17 24.02 12.25 20.72
C ALA A 17 22.73 11.81 20.00
N LEU A 18 22.79 11.66 18.68
CA LEU A 18 21.65 11.16 17.88
C LEU A 18 21.14 9.82 18.41
N ARG A 19 22.04 8.87 18.66
CA ARG A 19 21.66 7.55 19.18
C ARG A 19 20.93 7.65 20.53
N LYS A 20 21.39 8.52 21.44
CA LYS A 20 20.75 8.71 22.74
C LYS A 20 19.34 9.29 22.59
N GLU A 21 19.18 10.29 21.73
CA GLU A 21 17.87 10.90 21.43
C GLU A 21 16.92 9.87 20.82
N VAL A 22 17.37 9.14 19.81
CA VAL A 22 16.59 8.07 19.16
C VAL A 22 16.16 7.00 20.16
N MET A 23 17.07 6.57 21.03
CA MET A 23 16.77 5.57 22.06
C MET A 23 15.74 6.10 23.06
N HIS A 24 15.92 7.32 23.55
CA HIS A 24 15.01 7.97 24.50
C HIS A 24 13.60 8.13 23.91
N ASP A 25 13.48 8.75 22.73
CA ASP A 25 12.19 9.05 22.10
C ASP A 25 11.48 7.77 21.66
N GLY A 26 12.23 6.82 21.09
CA GLY A 26 11.68 5.53 20.68
C GLY A 26 11.17 4.70 21.86
N GLU A 27 11.88 4.67 22.99
CA GLU A 27 11.42 4.00 24.21
C GLU A 27 10.21 4.70 24.84
N ALA A 28 10.16 6.03 24.81
CA ALA A 28 9.02 6.80 25.28
C ALA A 28 7.76 6.54 24.45
N ILE A 29 7.87 6.49 23.12
CA ILE A 29 6.77 6.12 22.22
C ILE A 29 6.36 4.67 22.47
N PHE A 30 7.31 3.74 22.48
CA PHE A 30 7.02 2.32 22.67
C PHE A 30 6.35 2.04 24.02
N SER A 31 6.73 2.73 25.09
CA SER A 31 6.11 2.59 26.42
C SER A 31 4.62 2.96 26.41
N LYS A 32 4.22 3.95 25.60
CA LYS A 32 2.79 4.30 25.40
C LYS A 32 2.05 3.23 24.59
N TRP A 33 2.76 2.56 23.68
CA TRP A 33 2.20 1.55 22.79
C TRP A 33 2.08 0.17 23.44
N LEU A 34 3.05 -0.23 24.26
CA LEU A 34 3.20 -1.56 24.83
C LEU A 34 1.94 -2.11 25.53
N PRO A 35 1.17 -1.32 26.31
CA PRO A 35 -0.07 -1.80 26.94
C PRO A 35 -1.15 -2.23 25.95
N ARG A 36 -1.13 -1.71 24.71
CA ARG A 36 -2.09 -2.02 23.65
C ARG A 36 -1.72 -3.27 22.84
N ILE A 37 -0.48 -3.77 22.98
CA ILE A 37 0.04 -4.90 22.18
C ILE A 37 -0.30 -6.25 22.82
N GLU A 38 -1.34 -6.91 22.31
CA GLU A 38 -1.75 -8.24 22.73
C GLU A 38 -0.86 -9.34 22.09
N ARG A 39 -0.50 -9.15 20.82
CA ARG A 39 0.28 -10.10 20.01
C ARG A 39 1.78 -9.96 20.31
N ARG A 40 2.28 -10.73 21.28
CA ARG A 40 3.69 -10.69 21.75
C ARG A 40 4.75 -10.64 20.63
N PRO A 41 4.66 -11.41 19.52
CA PRO A 41 5.63 -11.31 18.42
C PRO A 41 5.75 -9.93 17.77
N PHE A 42 4.73 -9.07 17.87
CA PHE A 42 4.74 -7.73 17.31
C PHE A 42 5.51 -6.71 18.17
N ARG A 43 5.85 -7.02 19.43
CA ARG A 43 6.53 -6.07 20.33
C ARG A 43 7.86 -5.56 19.78
N PHE A 44 8.66 -6.44 19.17
CA PHE A 44 9.93 -6.03 18.55
C PHE A 44 9.70 -5.11 17.34
N SER A 45 8.74 -5.45 16.49
CA SER A 45 8.33 -4.61 15.36
C SER A 45 7.88 -3.22 15.79
N ALA A 46 7.04 -3.14 16.83
CA ALA A 46 6.56 -1.88 17.38
C ALA A 46 7.71 -1.03 17.94
N LEU A 47 8.65 -1.66 18.67
CA LEU A 47 9.83 -0.96 19.20
C LEU A 47 10.73 -0.44 18.07
N ASN A 48 11.01 -1.27 17.06
CA ASN A 48 11.83 -0.85 15.93
C ASN A 48 11.17 0.26 15.10
N LEU A 49 9.84 0.21 14.93
CA LEU A 49 9.08 1.30 14.32
C LEU A 49 9.22 2.60 15.14
N ALA A 50 9.10 2.53 16.47
CA ALA A 50 9.26 3.70 17.33
C ALA A 50 10.66 4.32 17.19
N TYR A 51 11.73 3.51 17.19
CA TYR A 51 13.09 3.98 16.92
C TYR A 51 13.24 4.57 15.51
N TYR A 52 12.60 3.95 14.50
CA TYR A 52 12.66 4.46 13.13
C TYR A 52 11.96 5.83 13.01
N LEU A 53 10.82 6.02 13.65
CA LEU A 53 10.15 7.32 13.70
C LEU A 53 11.04 8.37 14.36
N ALA A 54 11.66 8.03 15.50
CA ALA A 54 12.57 8.93 16.21
C ALA A 54 13.78 9.33 15.33
N VAL A 55 14.47 8.38 14.69
CA VAL A 55 15.63 8.72 13.85
C VAL A 55 15.24 9.55 12.63
N ARG A 56 14.02 9.39 12.11
CA ARG A 56 13.50 10.14 10.97
C ARG A 56 13.00 11.54 11.31
N CYS A 57 13.00 11.93 12.59
CA CYS A 57 12.85 13.33 13.01
C CYS A 57 14.10 14.18 12.72
N HIS A 58 15.21 13.56 12.32
CA HIS A 58 16.47 14.24 12.01
C HIS A 58 16.78 14.18 10.51
N ASP A 59 17.36 15.26 9.97
CA ASP A 59 17.94 15.21 8.63
C ASP A 59 19.31 14.52 8.67
N LEU A 60 19.32 13.26 8.25
CA LEU A 60 20.52 12.43 8.32
C LEU A 60 21.52 12.73 7.19
N ARG A 61 21.15 13.43 6.11
CA ARG A 61 21.99 13.55 4.90
C ARG A 61 23.41 14.05 5.19
N PRO A 62 23.65 15.09 6.01
CA PRO A 62 25.01 15.52 6.34
C PRO A 62 25.81 14.43 7.05
N LEU A 63 25.19 13.70 7.98
CA LEU A 63 25.80 12.58 8.67
C LEU A 63 26.15 11.43 7.71
N GLN A 64 25.28 11.15 6.73
CA GLN A 64 25.54 10.12 5.72
C GLN A 64 26.78 10.46 4.88
N GLU A 65 26.91 11.71 4.45
CA GLU A 65 28.07 12.19 3.69
C GLU A 65 29.36 12.09 4.50
N GLN A 66 29.32 12.40 5.79
CA GLN A 66 30.48 12.32 6.69
C GLN A 66 30.90 10.87 7.01
N LEU A 67 29.97 9.92 7.03
CA LEU A 67 30.26 8.51 7.31
C LEU A 67 30.96 7.79 6.13
N LEU A 68 30.65 8.18 4.89
CA LEU A 68 31.08 7.48 3.68
C LEU A 68 32.62 7.42 3.49
N PRO A 69 33.40 8.51 3.66
CA PRO A 69 34.86 8.49 3.49
C PRO A 69 35.58 7.52 4.44
N PHE A 70 34.97 7.21 5.58
CA PHE A 70 35.52 6.26 6.57
C PHE A 70 35.08 4.82 6.30
N GLY A 71 34.40 4.54 5.18
CA GLY A 71 33.89 3.21 4.82
C GLY A 71 32.75 2.73 5.71
N LEU A 72 32.12 3.63 6.46
CA LEU A 72 31.04 3.30 7.39
C LEU A 72 29.69 3.25 6.68
N SER A 73 28.75 2.52 7.27
CA SER A 73 27.37 2.47 6.78
C SER A 73 26.76 3.87 6.77
N SER A 74 26.21 4.29 5.64
CA SER A 74 25.48 5.56 5.51
C SER A 74 24.11 5.54 6.20
N LEU A 75 23.77 4.50 6.98
CA LEU A 75 22.46 4.31 7.62
C LEU A 75 21.27 4.25 6.65
N GLY A 76 21.48 4.36 5.33
CA GLY A 76 20.43 4.40 4.32
C GLY A 76 19.69 3.07 4.12
N ARG A 77 19.86 2.07 5.00
CA ARG A 77 19.25 0.73 4.97
C ARG A 77 18.91 0.22 6.38
N SER A 78 18.51 1.15 7.26
CA SER A 78 18.32 0.92 8.69
C SER A 78 16.90 0.53 9.08
N GLU A 79 15.91 0.61 8.19
CA GLU A 79 14.47 0.48 8.46
C GLU A 79 14.17 -0.70 9.38
N ALA A 80 14.49 -1.92 8.95
CA ALA A 80 14.20 -3.16 9.70
C ALA A 80 15.07 -3.37 10.95
N ARG A 81 15.93 -2.41 11.33
CA ARG A 81 16.99 -2.61 12.34
C ARG A 81 17.62 -1.30 12.83
N THR A 82 16.80 -0.30 13.13
CA THR A 82 17.24 1.08 13.32
C THR A 82 18.37 1.20 14.36
N MET A 83 18.12 0.71 15.58
CA MET A 83 19.11 0.78 16.65
C MET A 83 20.32 -0.10 16.41
N ALA A 84 20.14 -1.33 15.89
CA ALA A 84 21.28 -2.20 15.60
C ALA A 84 22.21 -1.62 14.52
N ASN A 85 21.67 -0.86 13.55
CA ASN A 85 22.48 -0.13 12.57
C ASN A 85 23.27 1.01 13.23
N LEU A 86 22.63 1.80 14.12
CA LEU A 86 23.32 2.85 14.88
C LEU A 86 24.41 2.26 15.78
N ASP A 87 24.11 1.18 16.50
CA ASP A 87 25.05 0.46 17.38
C ASP A 87 26.26 -0.04 16.61
N ALA A 88 26.07 -0.63 15.44
CA ALA A 88 27.17 -1.12 14.60
C ALA A 88 28.12 0.01 14.16
N VAL A 89 27.58 1.16 13.72
CA VAL A 89 28.40 2.31 13.30
C VAL A 89 29.10 2.93 14.50
N MET A 90 28.40 3.09 15.63
CA MET A 90 28.96 3.58 16.88
C MET A 90 30.10 2.69 17.41
N ALA A 91 29.93 1.37 17.34
CA ALA A 91 30.94 0.40 17.75
C ALA A 91 32.23 0.55 16.91
N THR A 92 32.12 0.80 15.61
CA THR A 92 33.30 1.05 14.76
C THR A 92 33.92 2.42 15.02
N LEU A 93 33.12 3.48 15.07
CA LEU A 93 33.63 4.84 15.34
C LEU A 93 34.31 4.93 16.72
N GLY A 94 33.74 4.32 17.75
CA GLY A 94 34.34 4.33 19.09
C GLY A 94 35.74 3.71 19.11
N ARG A 95 35.94 2.64 18.35
CA ARG A 95 37.26 1.99 18.18
C ARG A 95 38.22 2.87 17.38
N LEU A 96 37.75 3.52 16.32
CA LEU A 96 38.56 4.48 15.55
C LEU A 96 38.97 5.69 16.40
N CYS A 97 38.13 6.12 17.33
CA CYS A 97 38.39 7.22 18.25
C CYS A 97 39.17 6.83 19.52
N GLY A 98 39.48 5.55 19.74
CA GLY A 98 40.11 5.08 20.99
C GLY A 98 39.27 5.33 22.25
N LYS A 99 37.94 5.31 22.13
CA LYS A 99 36.98 5.57 23.23
C LYS A 99 36.68 4.28 24.01
N ASP A 100 37.71 3.61 24.51
CA ASP A 100 37.61 2.25 25.08
C ASP A 100 36.59 2.14 26.23
N ASP A 101 36.50 3.18 27.08
CA ASP A 101 35.57 3.21 28.23
C ASP A 101 34.09 3.46 27.87
N LYS A 102 33.80 3.80 26.60
CA LYS A 102 32.43 4.11 26.11
C LYS A 102 32.04 3.23 24.92
N LEU A 103 32.71 2.11 24.72
CA LEU A 103 32.48 1.24 23.58
C LEU A 103 31.09 0.60 23.64
N ILE A 104 30.32 0.82 22.56
CA ILE A 104 29.13 0.04 22.27
C ILE A 104 29.59 -1.27 21.63
N ASP A 105 28.98 -2.38 22.08
CA ASP A 105 29.21 -3.69 21.49
C ASP A 105 28.66 -3.78 20.08
N TYR A 106 29.36 -4.53 19.23
CA TYR A 106 28.81 -4.87 17.92
C TYR A 106 27.56 -5.74 18.10
N PRO A 107 26.46 -5.44 17.39
CA PRO A 107 25.31 -6.32 17.39
C PRO A 107 25.71 -7.68 16.79
N THR A 108 25.28 -8.77 17.42
CA THR A 108 25.49 -10.11 16.85
C THR A 108 24.83 -10.21 15.47
N SER A 109 25.41 -10.97 14.55
CA SER A 109 24.83 -11.16 13.19
C SER A 109 23.38 -11.66 13.26
N LYS A 110 23.08 -12.58 14.18
CA LYS A 110 21.70 -13.03 14.42
C LYS A 110 20.78 -11.86 14.75
N TRP A 111 21.15 -11.01 15.70
CA TRP A 111 20.35 -9.84 16.08
C TRP A 111 20.23 -8.80 14.97
N PHE A 112 21.33 -8.52 14.29
CA PHE A 112 21.40 -7.54 13.21
C PHE A 112 20.45 -7.86 12.05
N PHE A 113 20.21 -9.14 11.74
CA PHE A 113 19.26 -9.56 10.69
C PHE A 113 17.90 -10.01 11.25
N HIS A 114 17.57 -9.72 12.51
CA HIS A 114 16.33 -10.18 13.12
C HIS A 114 15.09 -9.61 12.43
N GLY A 115 15.07 -8.31 12.15
CA GLY A 115 13.94 -7.65 11.47
C GLY A 115 13.65 -8.21 10.09
N ASN A 116 14.69 -8.54 9.29
CA ASN A 116 14.49 -9.19 7.99
C ASN A 116 13.78 -10.54 8.11
N ARG A 117 14.12 -11.34 9.13
CA ARG A 117 13.45 -12.63 9.38
C ARG A 117 12.03 -12.44 9.89
N LEU A 118 11.75 -11.39 10.68
CA LEU A 118 10.40 -11.06 11.10
C LEU A 118 9.52 -10.61 9.93
N LEU A 119 10.04 -9.77 9.04
CA LEU A 119 9.32 -9.37 7.83
C LEU A 119 9.00 -10.59 6.96
N ALA A 120 9.98 -11.47 6.72
CA ALA A 120 9.75 -12.72 5.99
C ALA A 120 8.72 -13.63 6.69
N HIS A 121 8.77 -13.74 8.02
CA HIS A 121 7.78 -14.50 8.79
C HIS A 121 6.37 -13.90 8.66
N ASN A 122 6.22 -12.59 8.84
CA ASN A 122 4.94 -11.89 8.72
C ASN A 122 4.38 -11.98 7.29
N THR A 123 5.25 -11.92 6.29
CA THR A 123 4.90 -12.19 4.88
C THR A 123 4.31 -13.59 4.73
N GLY A 124 4.97 -14.59 5.32
CA GLY A 124 4.52 -15.98 5.28
C GLY A 124 3.17 -16.25 5.96
N LEU A 125 2.85 -15.47 7.01
CA LEU A 125 1.55 -15.56 7.67
C LEU A 125 0.40 -15.10 6.79
N ILE A 126 0.64 -14.18 5.85
CA ILE A 126 -0.39 -13.58 4.99
C ILE A 126 -0.44 -14.28 3.63
N PHE A 127 0.69 -14.40 2.94
CA PHE A 127 0.75 -14.90 1.57
C PHE A 127 1.16 -16.37 1.46
N GLY A 128 1.51 -17.01 2.59
CA GLY A 128 2.03 -18.38 2.62
C GLY A 128 3.54 -18.45 2.39
N ASN A 129 4.07 -19.68 2.34
CA ASN A 129 5.51 -19.90 2.23
C ASN A 129 6.12 -19.28 0.97
N GLN A 130 7.40 -18.95 1.07
CA GLN A 130 8.15 -18.15 0.11
C GLN A 130 8.02 -18.66 -1.33
N ALA A 131 7.65 -17.76 -2.25
CA ALA A 131 7.60 -18.04 -3.68
C ALA A 131 9.00 -18.31 -4.27
N ALA A 132 9.08 -18.73 -5.53
CA ALA A 132 10.34 -18.94 -6.25
C ALA A 132 11.21 -17.66 -6.37
N HIS A 133 10.61 -16.51 -6.07
CA HIS A 133 11.19 -15.19 -5.90
C HIS A 133 10.72 -14.57 -4.58
N TYR A 134 11.40 -13.53 -4.08
CA TYR A 134 11.10 -12.91 -2.78
C TYR A 134 9.72 -12.23 -2.69
N THR A 135 9.06 -11.99 -3.82
CA THR A 135 7.85 -11.17 -3.93
C THR A 135 6.67 -12.04 -4.38
N HIS A 136 5.56 -12.05 -3.66
CA HIS A 136 4.38 -12.81 -4.04
C HIS A 136 3.56 -12.14 -5.15
N ILE A 137 2.76 -12.92 -5.89
CA ILE A 137 1.82 -12.41 -6.89
C ILE A 137 0.39 -12.63 -6.42
N MET A 138 -0.35 -11.53 -6.31
CA MET A 138 -1.78 -11.52 -6.04
C MET A 138 -2.56 -11.19 -7.32
N VAL A 139 -3.61 -11.96 -7.62
CA VAL A 139 -4.45 -11.76 -8.81
C VAL A 139 -5.91 -11.60 -8.44
N THR A 140 -6.54 -10.53 -8.94
CA THR A 140 -7.99 -10.35 -8.83
C THR A 140 -8.71 -11.31 -9.75
N LEU A 141 -9.59 -12.17 -9.21
CA LEU A 141 -10.39 -13.08 -10.00
C LEU A 141 -11.50 -12.33 -10.76
N PRO A 142 -11.64 -12.57 -12.08
CA PRO A 142 -12.81 -12.11 -12.82
C PRO A 142 -14.03 -12.98 -12.53
N THR A 143 -15.23 -12.47 -12.81
CA THR A 143 -16.52 -13.16 -12.58
C THR A 143 -16.53 -14.53 -13.26
N GLU A 144 -15.93 -14.60 -14.45
CA GLU A 144 -15.77 -15.78 -15.29
C GLU A 144 -15.00 -16.91 -14.58
N ALA A 145 -14.14 -16.61 -13.60
CA ALA A 145 -13.43 -17.63 -12.82
C ALA A 145 -14.38 -18.52 -11.98
N ALA A 146 -15.63 -18.11 -11.79
CA ALA A 146 -16.67 -18.94 -11.18
C ALA A 146 -17.10 -20.11 -12.09
N ALA A 147 -17.02 -19.94 -13.41
CA ALA A 147 -17.44 -20.95 -14.40
C ALA A 147 -16.27 -21.57 -15.17
N ASP A 148 -15.16 -20.83 -15.31
CA ASP A 148 -13.97 -21.25 -16.04
C ASP A 148 -12.90 -21.79 -15.10
N TYR A 149 -12.93 -23.12 -14.92
CA TYR A 149 -11.90 -23.83 -14.17
C TYR A 149 -10.50 -23.69 -14.79
N ALA A 150 -10.39 -23.68 -16.11
CA ALA A 150 -9.10 -23.64 -16.81
C ALA A 150 -8.37 -22.33 -16.53
N LEU A 151 -9.11 -21.21 -16.49
CA LEU A 151 -8.56 -19.91 -16.08
C LEU A 151 -7.91 -19.98 -14.70
N VAL A 152 -8.60 -20.52 -13.70
CA VAL A 152 -8.08 -20.61 -12.32
C VAL A 152 -6.85 -21.51 -12.24
N ARG A 153 -6.89 -22.67 -12.92
CA ARG A 153 -5.74 -23.58 -13.03
C ARG A 153 -4.53 -22.89 -13.68
N ASP A 154 -4.73 -22.18 -14.77
CA ASP A 154 -3.65 -21.56 -15.52
C ASP A 154 -3.03 -20.38 -14.74
N LEU A 155 -3.83 -19.64 -13.97
CA LEU A 155 -3.32 -18.62 -13.04
C LEU A 155 -2.35 -19.22 -12.00
N LEU A 156 -2.69 -20.37 -11.41
CA LEU A 156 -1.83 -21.07 -10.44
C LEU A 156 -0.53 -21.56 -11.09
N LEU A 157 -0.62 -22.18 -12.27
CA LEU A 157 0.55 -22.70 -12.99
C LEU A 157 1.54 -21.60 -13.38
N ASN A 158 1.04 -20.38 -13.63
CA ASN A 158 1.87 -19.24 -14.04
C ASN A 158 2.44 -18.44 -12.86
N GLY A 159 2.16 -18.79 -11.60
CA GLY A 159 2.81 -18.19 -10.42
C GLY A 159 1.92 -17.35 -9.51
N THR A 160 0.59 -17.47 -9.60
CA THR A 160 -0.30 -16.80 -8.64
C THR A 160 -0.18 -17.42 -7.25
N ASP A 161 0.25 -16.63 -6.25
CA ASP A 161 0.38 -17.05 -4.85
C ASP A 161 -0.89 -16.76 -4.04
N THR A 162 -1.62 -15.69 -4.39
CA THR A 162 -2.84 -15.28 -3.70
C THR A 162 -3.90 -14.88 -4.72
N VAL A 163 -5.12 -15.37 -4.56
CA VAL A 163 -6.26 -14.85 -5.31
C VAL A 163 -6.99 -13.80 -4.50
N ARG A 164 -7.41 -12.74 -5.17
CA ARG A 164 -8.24 -11.67 -4.63
C ARG A 164 -9.67 -11.81 -5.16
N ILE A 165 -10.64 -11.81 -4.25
CA ILE A 165 -12.07 -11.65 -4.56
C ILE A 165 -12.51 -10.27 -4.06
N ASN A 166 -12.97 -9.41 -4.97
CA ASN A 166 -13.41 -8.07 -4.66
C ASN A 166 -14.91 -8.04 -4.36
N CYS A 167 -15.27 -7.84 -3.09
CA CYS A 167 -16.65 -7.88 -2.63
C CYS A 167 -17.49 -6.68 -3.10
N ALA A 168 -16.89 -5.66 -3.72
CA ALA A 168 -17.62 -4.59 -4.41
C ALA A 168 -18.36 -5.08 -5.67
N HIS A 169 -18.07 -6.29 -6.13
CA HIS A 169 -18.69 -6.92 -7.29
C HIS A 169 -19.16 -8.35 -6.97
N ASP A 170 -20.07 -8.85 -7.81
CA ASP A 170 -20.61 -10.21 -7.70
C ASP A 170 -21.31 -10.46 -6.35
N ASN A 171 -21.48 -11.73 -5.97
CA ASN A 171 -22.19 -12.13 -4.76
C ASN A 171 -21.63 -13.46 -4.20
N GLN A 172 -22.10 -13.85 -3.02
CA GLN A 172 -21.63 -15.05 -2.31
C GLN A 172 -21.70 -16.35 -3.14
N VAL A 173 -22.69 -16.51 -4.03
CA VAL A 173 -22.80 -17.69 -4.90
C VAL A 173 -21.64 -17.74 -5.89
N VAL A 174 -21.36 -16.61 -6.53
CA VAL A 174 -20.25 -16.48 -7.48
C VAL A 174 -18.91 -16.65 -6.76
N TRP A 175 -18.72 -16.01 -5.60
CA TRP A 175 -17.48 -16.13 -4.83
C TRP A 175 -17.24 -17.57 -4.38
N PHE A 176 -18.27 -18.28 -3.93
CA PHE A 176 -18.16 -19.69 -3.56
C PHE A 176 -17.73 -20.57 -4.75
N ALA A 177 -18.30 -20.35 -5.93
CA ALA A 177 -17.90 -21.07 -7.14
C ALA A 177 -16.44 -20.80 -7.54
N MET A 178 -15.96 -19.56 -7.43
CA MET A 178 -14.53 -19.24 -7.61
C MET A 178 -13.64 -20.02 -6.64
N LEU A 179 -14.05 -20.11 -5.37
CA LEU A 179 -13.31 -20.82 -4.32
C LEU A 179 -13.30 -22.34 -4.54
N ASP A 180 -14.39 -22.91 -5.05
CA ASP A 180 -14.45 -24.34 -5.39
C ASP A 180 -13.52 -24.67 -6.56
N ASN A 181 -13.53 -23.84 -7.62
CA ASN A 181 -12.58 -23.96 -8.73
C ASN A 181 -11.13 -23.83 -8.24
N LEU A 182 -10.83 -22.88 -7.35
CA LEU A 182 -9.51 -22.74 -6.73
C LEU A 182 -9.12 -23.99 -5.96
N LYS A 183 -10.00 -24.55 -5.13
CA LYS A 183 -9.74 -25.77 -4.37
C LYS A 183 -9.42 -26.95 -5.28
N ARG A 184 -10.19 -27.13 -6.36
CA ARG A 184 -9.93 -28.16 -7.38
C ARG A 184 -8.58 -27.94 -8.07
N ALA A 185 -8.26 -26.70 -8.42
CA ALA A 185 -7.02 -26.37 -9.12
C ALA A 185 -5.78 -26.54 -8.23
N LYS A 186 -5.86 -26.20 -6.93
CA LYS A 186 -4.80 -26.48 -5.95
C LYS A 186 -4.50 -27.99 -5.85
N LYS A 187 -5.54 -28.83 -5.87
CA LYS A 187 -5.40 -30.30 -5.83
C LYS A 187 -4.75 -30.84 -7.10
N GLU A 188 -5.17 -30.39 -8.28
CA GLU A 188 -4.62 -30.84 -9.57
C GLU A 188 -3.16 -30.41 -9.76
N THR A 189 -2.86 -29.14 -9.46
CA THR A 189 -1.53 -28.55 -9.74
C THR A 189 -0.50 -28.77 -8.63
N ASN A 190 -0.95 -29.24 -7.45
CA ASN A 190 -0.16 -29.30 -6.22
C ASN A 190 0.49 -27.95 -5.84
N ARG A 191 -0.13 -26.84 -6.25
CA ARG A 191 0.27 -25.48 -5.88
C ARG A 191 -0.60 -24.98 -4.74
N ASN A 192 0.02 -24.37 -3.74
CA ASN A 192 -0.73 -23.67 -2.71
C ASN A 192 -1.09 -22.27 -3.20
N CYS A 193 -2.22 -21.74 -2.73
CA CYS A 193 -2.66 -20.39 -3.02
C CYS A 193 -3.57 -19.89 -1.90
N ARG A 194 -3.33 -18.67 -1.43
CA ARG A 194 -4.11 -18.01 -0.39
C ARG A 194 -5.32 -17.30 -0.99
N VAL A 195 -6.34 -17.10 -0.16
CA VAL A 195 -7.56 -16.37 -0.49
C VAL A 195 -7.57 -15.05 0.27
N TYR A 196 -7.54 -13.95 -0.47
CA TYR A 196 -7.75 -12.61 0.04
C TYR A 196 -9.12 -12.11 -0.44
N MET A 197 -9.93 -11.57 0.46
CA MET A 197 -11.21 -10.95 0.11
C MET A 197 -11.27 -9.53 0.63
N ASP A 198 -11.49 -8.54 -0.24
CA ASP A 198 -11.56 -7.13 0.17
C ASP A 198 -12.99 -6.61 0.27
N LEU A 199 -13.28 -6.02 1.44
CA LEU A 199 -14.49 -5.27 1.71
C LEU A 199 -14.56 -4.04 0.80
N ALA A 200 -15.76 -3.71 0.33
CA ALA A 200 -15.95 -2.66 -0.65
C ALA A 200 -15.70 -1.27 -0.05
N GLY A 201 -16.15 -1.07 1.18
CA GLY A 201 -16.13 0.23 1.85
C GLY A 201 -17.04 1.28 1.17
N PRO A 202 -17.06 2.51 1.70
CA PRO A 202 -18.01 3.55 1.32
C PRO A 202 -17.57 4.32 0.06
N LYS A 203 -17.35 3.64 -1.08
CA LYS A 203 -16.95 4.34 -2.31
C LYS A 203 -18.10 5.20 -2.86
N ILE A 204 -17.87 6.51 -2.88
CA ILE A 204 -18.86 7.47 -3.35
C ILE A 204 -18.92 7.44 -4.87
N ARG A 205 -20.14 7.36 -5.42
CA ARG A 205 -20.40 7.25 -6.85
C ARG A 205 -21.54 8.16 -7.28
N ILE A 206 -21.59 8.45 -8.57
CA ILE A 206 -22.75 9.04 -9.22
C ILE A 206 -23.87 8.00 -9.24
N SER A 207 -24.99 8.27 -8.57
CA SER A 207 -26.14 7.34 -8.57
C SER A 207 -27.00 7.53 -9.82
N GLN A 208 -27.35 8.78 -10.13
CA GLN A 208 -28.17 9.14 -11.28
C GLN A 208 -27.58 10.34 -12.02
N VAL A 209 -27.82 10.37 -13.32
CA VAL A 209 -27.46 11.46 -14.23
C VAL A 209 -28.71 11.88 -14.98
N LEU A 210 -28.99 13.18 -15.00
CA LEU A 210 -30.04 13.81 -15.79
C LEU A 210 -29.41 14.87 -16.68
N PHE A 211 -29.68 14.79 -17.97
CA PHE A 211 -29.29 15.82 -18.94
C PHE A 211 -30.49 16.73 -19.18
N THR A 212 -30.35 18.02 -18.89
CA THR A 212 -31.40 19.02 -19.12
C THR A 212 -31.28 19.72 -20.48
N GLY A 213 -30.30 19.30 -21.30
CA GLY A 213 -30.07 19.76 -22.67
C GLY A 213 -29.50 18.65 -23.55
N ASP A 214 -29.01 19.01 -24.74
CA ASP A 214 -28.67 18.05 -25.80
C ASP A 214 -27.26 17.42 -25.68
N THR A 215 -26.42 17.89 -24.75
CA THR A 215 -25.06 17.38 -24.56
C THR A 215 -24.97 16.43 -23.37
N ASP A 216 -24.33 15.28 -23.59
CA ASP A 216 -24.01 14.31 -22.54
C ASP A 216 -22.54 14.40 -22.06
N ARG A 217 -21.84 15.46 -22.47
CA ARG A 217 -20.42 15.70 -22.20
C ARG A 217 -20.20 16.96 -21.39
N LEU A 218 -19.25 16.86 -20.46
CA LEU A 218 -18.65 18.00 -19.77
C LEU A 218 -17.38 18.46 -20.52
N MET A 219 -17.30 19.76 -20.79
CA MET A 219 -16.14 20.47 -21.32
C MET A 219 -15.46 21.29 -20.21
N ASN A 220 -14.24 21.77 -20.47
CA ASN A 220 -13.57 22.70 -19.57
C ASN A 220 -14.37 24.00 -19.44
N GLY A 221 -14.57 24.48 -18.22
CA GLY A 221 -15.37 25.67 -17.92
C GLY A 221 -16.86 25.41 -17.74
N ASP A 222 -17.37 24.23 -18.12
CA ASP A 222 -18.78 23.90 -17.96
C ASP A 222 -19.18 23.88 -16.48
N THR A 223 -20.44 24.25 -16.24
CA THR A 223 -21.08 24.09 -14.94
C THR A 223 -22.03 22.90 -14.95
N PHE A 224 -22.13 22.21 -13.82
CA PHE A 224 -23.11 21.16 -13.57
C PHE A 224 -23.54 21.19 -12.10
N PHE A 225 -24.63 20.50 -11.78
CA PHE A 225 -25.16 20.50 -10.43
C PHE A 225 -25.13 19.10 -9.82
N LEU A 226 -24.67 19.03 -8.58
CA LEU A 226 -24.75 17.83 -7.75
C LEU A 226 -25.91 18.03 -6.77
N ALA A 227 -27.04 17.38 -7.05
CA ALA A 227 -28.25 17.44 -6.25
C ALA A 227 -28.09 16.62 -4.96
N LYS A 228 -28.61 17.17 -3.86
CA LYS A 228 -28.46 16.64 -2.51
C LYS A 228 -29.26 15.37 -2.27
N ASN A 229 -30.53 15.39 -2.70
CA ASN A 229 -31.48 14.32 -2.37
C ASN A 229 -31.97 13.59 -3.62
N ASN A 230 -32.69 14.28 -4.51
CA ASN A 230 -33.32 13.69 -5.69
C ASN A 230 -32.74 14.30 -6.96
N ILE A 231 -32.65 13.53 -8.03
CA ILE A 231 -32.19 13.98 -9.35
C ILE A 231 -33.04 15.12 -9.93
N SER A 232 -34.30 15.26 -9.50
CA SER A 232 -35.21 16.35 -9.88
C SER A 232 -35.16 17.55 -8.92
N ASP A 233 -34.38 17.48 -7.83
CA ASP A 233 -34.26 18.55 -6.84
C ASP A 233 -33.08 19.46 -7.21
N TYR A 234 -33.32 20.38 -8.13
CA TYR A 234 -32.33 21.33 -8.58
C TYR A 234 -32.92 22.73 -8.87
N PRO A 235 -32.11 23.79 -8.76
CA PRO A 235 -32.57 25.16 -9.00
C PRO A 235 -33.11 25.40 -10.42
N ALA A 236 -34.14 26.25 -10.55
CA ALA A 236 -34.80 26.53 -11.83
C ALA A 236 -33.92 27.29 -12.86
N ASP A 237 -32.78 27.82 -12.43
CA ASP A 237 -31.80 28.47 -13.31
C ASP A 237 -30.92 27.47 -14.07
N ILE A 238 -30.97 26.18 -13.72
CA ILE A 238 -30.31 25.11 -14.48
C ILE A 238 -31.05 24.85 -15.77
N LYS A 239 -30.42 25.23 -16.89
CA LYS A 239 -30.94 25.06 -18.24
C LYS A 239 -29.85 24.52 -19.15
N GLY A 240 -29.97 23.26 -19.54
CA GLY A 240 -29.00 22.59 -20.42
C GLY A 240 -27.80 21.95 -19.72
N ASN A 241 -27.59 22.22 -18.42
CA ASN A 241 -26.49 21.61 -17.66
C ASN A 241 -26.84 20.20 -17.15
N PRO A 242 -25.86 19.30 -17.00
CA PRO A 242 -26.06 18.03 -16.33
C PRO A 242 -26.41 18.21 -14.84
N VAL A 243 -27.32 17.38 -14.35
CA VAL A 243 -27.63 17.22 -12.92
C VAL A 243 -27.23 15.81 -12.51
N LEU A 244 -26.54 15.69 -11.39
CA LEU A 244 -26.00 14.44 -10.86
C LEU A 244 -26.50 14.22 -9.44
N THR A 245 -26.64 12.97 -9.00
CA THR A 245 -26.78 12.65 -7.57
C THR A 245 -25.59 11.83 -7.06
N CYS A 246 -25.36 11.91 -5.76
CA CYS A 246 -24.31 11.20 -5.04
C CYS A 246 -24.88 9.97 -4.31
N SER A 247 -24.16 8.87 -4.26
CA SER A 247 -24.55 7.67 -3.51
C SER A 247 -24.48 7.85 -1.98
N ILE A 248 -23.79 8.89 -1.51
CA ILE A 248 -23.65 9.21 -0.08
C ILE A 248 -23.99 10.69 0.15
N PRO A 249 -25.23 11.02 0.53
CA PRO A 249 -25.66 12.41 0.73
C PRO A 249 -24.95 13.16 1.86
N VAL A 250 -24.27 12.47 2.79
CA VAL A 250 -23.53 13.13 3.88
C VAL A 250 -22.38 14.02 3.35
N VAL A 251 -21.96 13.86 2.10
CA VAL A 251 -20.94 14.74 1.50
C VAL A 251 -21.32 16.21 1.58
N PHE A 252 -22.60 16.54 1.49
CA PHE A 252 -23.09 17.92 1.48
C PHE A 252 -23.00 18.63 2.83
N SER A 253 -22.89 17.90 3.95
CA SER A 253 -22.73 18.55 5.27
C SER A 253 -21.33 19.09 5.49
N SER A 254 -20.33 18.56 4.79
CA SER A 254 -18.92 18.93 4.94
C SER A 254 -18.37 19.73 3.77
N LEU A 255 -19.06 19.71 2.63
CA LEU A 255 -18.63 20.35 1.39
C LEU A 255 -18.58 21.88 1.54
N LYS A 256 -17.51 22.50 1.04
CA LYS A 256 -17.31 23.95 1.06
C LYS A 256 -17.12 24.50 -0.35
N LYS A 257 -17.47 25.77 -0.54
CA LYS A 257 -17.08 26.51 -1.76
C LYS A 257 -15.57 26.46 -1.91
N GLY A 258 -15.10 26.14 -3.12
CA GLY A 258 -13.69 25.96 -3.44
C GLY A 258 -13.18 24.52 -3.27
N ASP A 259 -13.94 23.62 -2.66
CA ASP A 259 -13.53 22.22 -2.54
C ASP A 259 -13.39 21.58 -3.94
N PRO A 260 -12.31 20.82 -4.19
CA PRO A 260 -12.16 20.04 -5.42
C PRO A 260 -13.07 18.81 -5.38
N VAL A 261 -13.69 18.50 -6.52
CA VAL A 261 -14.48 17.29 -6.75
C VAL A 261 -13.95 16.61 -8.00
N LEU A 262 -13.56 15.35 -7.87
CA LEU A 262 -12.99 14.57 -8.96
C LEU A 262 -13.97 13.48 -9.41
N ILE A 263 -14.10 13.27 -10.72
CA ILE A 263 -15.03 12.28 -11.31
C ILE A 263 -14.25 11.22 -12.09
N ASP A 264 -14.68 9.95 -11.97
CA ASP A 264 -14.14 8.77 -12.68
C ASP A 264 -12.62 8.65 -12.54
N ASP A 265 -12.17 8.66 -11.28
CA ASP A 265 -10.76 8.54 -10.85
C ASP A 265 -9.90 9.71 -11.38
N GLY A 266 -10.45 10.93 -11.33
CA GLY A 266 -9.75 12.17 -11.70
C GLY A 266 -9.71 12.48 -13.20
N LYS A 267 -10.55 11.83 -14.02
CA LYS A 267 -10.66 12.16 -15.46
C LYS A 267 -11.40 13.47 -15.71
N VAL A 268 -12.20 13.91 -14.74
CA VAL A 268 -12.74 15.27 -14.68
C VAL A 268 -12.38 15.83 -13.31
N SER A 269 -11.83 17.03 -13.30
CA SER A 269 -11.64 17.85 -12.12
C SER A 269 -12.66 18.97 -12.15
N ALA A 270 -13.35 19.18 -11.04
CA ALA A 270 -14.27 20.28 -10.84
C ALA A 270 -14.02 20.94 -9.48
N ILE A 271 -14.54 22.14 -9.31
CA ILE A 271 -14.52 22.87 -8.04
C ILE A 271 -15.94 23.28 -7.67
N VAL A 272 -16.25 23.24 -6.37
CA VAL A 272 -17.54 23.74 -5.87
C VAL A 272 -17.57 25.26 -6.01
N SER A 273 -18.37 25.77 -6.92
CA SER A 273 -18.48 27.21 -7.19
C SER A 273 -19.51 27.89 -6.28
N LYS A 274 -20.60 27.18 -5.94
CA LYS A 274 -21.68 27.66 -5.07
C LYS A 274 -22.40 26.50 -4.37
N LEU A 275 -22.79 26.70 -3.12
CA LEU A 275 -23.65 25.79 -2.37
C LEU A 275 -25.06 26.38 -2.22
N THR A 276 -26.05 25.51 -2.18
CA THR A 276 -27.48 25.82 -1.98
C THR A 276 -28.13 24.75 -1.10
N GLU A 277 -29.35 24.99 -0.64
CA GLU A 277 -30.11 23.98 0.12
C GLU A 277 -30.34 22.69 -0.68
N GLN A 278 -30.52 22.81 -2.00
CA GLN A 278 -30.80 21.71 -2.92
C GLN A 278 -29.54 20.93 -3.33
N GLY A 279 -28.33 21.48 -3.11
CA GLY A 279 -27.08 20.86 -3.56
C GLY A 279 -25.97 21.84 -3.89
N ALA A 280 -25.07 21.44 -4.79
CA ALA A 280 -23.85 22.18 -5.11
C ALA A 280 -23.74 22.44 -6.62
N TYR A 281 -23.39 23.66 -7.00
CA TYR A 281 -22.89 23.97 -8.33
C TYR A 281 -21.40 23.67 -8.40
N LEU A 282 -21.00 23.02 -9.47
CA LEU A 282 -19.61 22.69 -9.74
C LEU A 282 -19.21 23.26 -11.09
N THR A 283 -17.97 23.72 -11.17
CA THR A 283 -17.34 24.21 -12.40
C THR A 283 -16.19 23.29 -12.77
N VAL A 284 -16.20 22.77 -14.00
CA VAL A 284 -15.15 21.88 -14.52
C VAL A 284 -13.88 22.70 -14.74
N THR A 285 -12.80 22.30 -14.07
CA THR A 285 -11.49 22.93 -14.18
C THR A 285 -10.55 22.19 -15.14
N ALA A 286 -10.72 20.88 -15.30
CA ALA A 286 -9.92 20.09 -16.23
C ALA A 286 -10.64 18.81 -16.69
N THR A 287 -10.57 18.54 -18.00
CA THR A 287 -10.93 17.27 -18.63
C THR A 287 -10.27 17.14 -20.02
N LYS A 288 -10.51 16.03 -20.72
CA LYS A 288 -9.99 15.79 -22.08
C LYS A 288 -10.54 16.81 -23.08
N GLU A 289 -9.78 17.14 -24.11
CA GLU A 289 -10.17 18.13 -25.15
C GLU A 289 -11.54 17.85 -25.79
N LYS A 290 -11.87 16.57 -26.02
CA LYS A 290 -13.17 16.15 -26.59
C LYS A 290 -14.31 16.10 -25.56
N GLY A 291 -14.09 16.62 -24.36
CA GLY A 291 -14.99 16.50 -23.21
C GLY A 291 -15.08 15.08 -22.66
N PHE A 292 -15.76 14.97 -21.52
CA PHE A 292 -15.97 13.72 -20.80
C PHE A 292 -17.45 13.38 -20.70
N ARG A 293 -17.79 12.17 -21.14
CA ARG A 293 -19.16 11.66 -21.07
C ARG A 293 -19.47 11.15 -19.65
N ILE A 294 -20.37 11.83 -18.95
CA ILE A 294 -20.79 11.40 -17.61
C ILE A 294 -21.69 10.17 -17.73
N LYS A 295 -21.54 9.23 -16.79
CA LYS A 295 -22.39 8.04 -16.68
C LYS A 295 -22.69 7.75 -15.21
N ASN A 296 -23.74 6.96 -14.98
CA ASN A 296 -24.00 6.38 -13.65
C ASN A 296 -22.82 5.52 -13.19
N ASN A 297 -22.73 5.32 -11.87
CA ASN A 297 -21.75 4.49 -11.19
C ASN A 297 -20.27 4.94 -11.31
N LYS A 298 -20.01 6.11 -11.88
CA LYS A 298 -18.67 6.71 -11.89
C LYS A 298 -18.29 7.19 -10.50
N SER A 299 -17.01 7.06 -10.13
CA SER A 299 -16.51 7.51 -8.83
C SER A 299 -16.63 9.03 -8.69
N LEU A 300 -16.90 9.45 -7.46
CA LEU A 300 -16.82 10.83 -7.00
C LEU A 300 -15.85 10.85 -5.81
N ASN A 301 -14.86 11.73 -5.88
CA ASN A 301 -13.87 11.90 -4.82
C ASN A 301 -13.86 13.35 -4.36
N PHE A 302 -13.64 13.56 -3.06
CA PHE A 302 -13.65 14.85 -2.40
C PHE A 302 -12.36 15.06 -1.60
N PRO A 303 -11.20 15.25 -2.26
CA PRO A 303 -9.87 15.09 -1.65
C PRO A 303 -9.51 16.03 -0.49
N ASN A 304 -10.28 17.11 -0.30
CA ASN A 304 -10.09 18.11 0.75
C ASN A 304 -11.30 18.21 1.70
N THR A 305 -12.31 17.37 1.51
CA THR A 305 -13.52 17.38 2.32
C THR A 305 -13.43 16.25 3.33
N TYR A 306 -13.49 16.58 4.62
CA TYR A 306 -13.58 15.55 5.67
C TYR A 306 -14.99 14.94 5.65
N LEU A 307 -15.07 13.66 5.35
CA LEU A 307 -16.32 12.92 5.27
C LEU A 307 -16.46 12.01 6.48
N ASP A 308 -17.43 12.31 7.34
CA ASP A 308 -17.74 11.47 8.51
C ASP A 308 -18.56 10.25 8.09
N ILE A 309 -17.91 9.34 7.37
CA ILE A 309 -18.49 8.10 6.89
C ILE A 309 -17.80 6.94 7.59
N THR A 310 -18.59 5.98 8.06
CA THR A 310 -18.05 4.71 8.54
C THR A 310 -17.38 3.97 7.38
N PRO A 311 -16.12 3.52 7.52
CA PRO A 311 -15.46 2.69 6.50
C PRO A 311 -16.09 1.31 6.36
N LEU A 312 -16.94 0.89 7.31
CA LEU A 312 -17.62 -0.41 7.31
C LEU A 312 -19.12 -0.20 7.11
N THR A 313 -19.62 -0.59 5.94
CA THR A 313 -21.05 -0.46 5.57
C THR A 313 -21.86 -1.70 6.00
N ASP A 314 -23.20 -1.62 5.97
CA ASP A 314 -24.07 -2.78 6.22
C ASP A 314 -23.81 -3.94 5.26
N LYS A 315 -23.52 -3.61 4.00
CA LYS A 315 -23.09 -4.59 3.01
C LYS A 315 -21.77 -5.25 3.42
N ASP A 316 -20.79 -4.45 3.86
CA ASP A 316 -19.50 -4.99 4.30
C ASP A 316 -19.65 -5.91 5.52
N LEU A 317 -20.56 -5.59 6.46
CA LEU A 317 -20.88 -6.46 7.60
C LEU A 317 -21.48 -7.80 7.17
N SER A 318 -22.32 -7.80 6.13
CA SER A 318 -22.88 -9.02 5.54
C SER A 318 -21.85 -9.82 4.76
N ASP A 319 -21.00 -9.15 3.98
CA ASP A 319 -19.90 -9.77 3.25
C ASP A 319 -18.88 -10.39 4.24
N LEU A 320 -18.63 -9.73 5.38
CA LEU A 320 -17.73 -10.20 6.41
C LEU A 320 -18.14 -11.60 6.93
N ASP A 321 -19.43 -11.89 7.05
CA ASP A 321 -19.94 -13.20 7.47
C ASP A 321 -19.57 -14.33 6.49
N PHE A 322 -19.38 -14.00 5.22
CA PHE A 322 -18.85 -14.92 4.21
C PHE A 322 -17.33 -14.99 4.29
N ILE A 323 -16.65 -13.84 4.33
CA ILE A 323 -15.18 -13.75 4.34
C ILE A 323 -14.57 -14.58 5.47
N ILE A 324 -15.09 -14.46 6.70
CA ILE A 324 -14.53 -15.16 7.86
C ILE A 324 -14.58 -16.70 7.77
N LYS A 325 -15.40 -17.24 6.86
CA LYS A 325 -15.53 -18.70 6.65
C LYS A 325 -14.55 -19.23 5.61
N TYR A 326 -14.15 -18.40 4.64
CA TYR A 326 -13.49 -18.88 3.42
C TYR A 326 -12.17 -18.18 3.08
N ALA A 327 -11.91 -16.99 3.62
CA ALA A 327 -10.70 -16.22 3.32
C ALA A 327 -9.57 -16.50 4.33
N ASP A 328 -8.33 -16.46 3.85
CA ASP A 328 -7.13 -16.42 4.68
C ASP A 328 -6.87 -15.01 5.23
N SER A 329 -7.32 -13.98 4.51
CA SER A 329 -7.12 -12.57 4.87
C SER A 329 -8.26 -11.68 4.37
N VAL A 330 -8.56 -10.62 5.12
CA VAL A 330 -9.56 -9.61 4.80
C VAL A 330 -8.92 -8.28 4.43
N GLY A 331 -9.35 -7.69 3.33
CA GLY A 331 -9.01 -6.35 2.91
C GLY A 331 -9.97 -5.32 3.48
N TYR A 332 -9.43 -4.24 4.01
CA TYR A 332 -10.25 -3.16 4.57
C TYR A 332 -9.98 -1.86 3.82
N SER A 333 -10.99 -1.42 3.08
CA SER A 333 -10.97 -0.23 2.24
C SER A 333 -11.23 1.04 3.05
N PHE A 334 -10.66 2.15 2.59
CA PHE A 334 -10.82 3.51 3.12
C PHE A 334 -10.48 3.66 4.61
N VAL A 335 -9.48 2.90 5.10
CA VAL A 335 -8.96 3.04 6.47
C VAL A 335 -8.25 4.37 6.61
N ARG A 336 -8.69 5.27 7.47
CA ARG A 336 -8.07 6.59 7.68
C ARG A 336 -7.27 6.66 8.97
N ASN A 337 -7.64 5.90 9.99
CA ASN A 337 -7.05 5.98 11.32
C ASN A 337 -7.16 4.65 12.10
N ALA A 338 -6.64 4.66 13.33
CA ALA A 338 -6.68 3.50 14.22
C ALA A 338 -8.10 3.11 14.65
N ASP A 339 -9.03 4.06 14.81
CA ASP A 339 -10.40 3.76 15.22
C ASP A 339 -11.17 3.00 14.12
N ASP A 340 -10.91 3.32 12.85
CA ASP A 340 -11.42 2.55 11.71
C ASP A 340 -10.98 1.07 11.84
N ILE A 341 -9.70 0.79 12.09
CA ILE A 341 -9.19 -0.57 12.33
C ILE A 341 -9.86 -1.22 13.54
N LYS A 342 -9.99 -0.48 14.64
CA LYS A 342 -10.60 -0.96 15.89
C LYS A 342 -12.05 -1.41 15.66
N LEU A 343 -12.79 -0.71 14.79
CA LEU A 343 -14.14 -1.10 14.38
C LEU A 343 -14.15 -2.49 13.71
N LEU A 344 -13.28 -2.73 12.71
CA LEU A 344 -13.20 -4.05 12.07
C LEU A 344 -12.75 -5.13 13.06
N GLN A 345 -11.77 -4.84 13.93
CA GLN A 345 -11.32 -5.78 14.95
C GLN A 345 -12.44 -6.13 15.93
N TYR A 346 -13.29 -5.17 16.30
CA TYR A 346 -14.47 -5.42 17.14
C TYR A 346 -15.46 -6.36 16.44
N GLU A 347 -15.80 -6.10 15.17
CA GLU A 347 -16.74 -6.92 14.42
C GLU A 347 -16.21 -8.34 14.15
N LEU A 348 -14.90 -8.49 13.94
CA LEU A 348 -14.22 -9.79 13.87
C LEU A 348 -14.26 -10.53 15.20
N GLN A 349 -13.94 -9.85 16.30
CA GLN A 349 -13.97 -10.44 17.64
C GLN A 349 -15.38 -10.91 18.02
N LYS A 350 -16.40 -10.12 17.69
CA LYS A 350 -17.82 -10.45 17.91
C LYS A 350 -18.23 -11.73 17.18
N ARG A 351 -17.75 -11.93 15.94
CA ARG A 351 -18.11 -13.08 15.09
C ARG A 351 -17.27 -14.33 15.35
N LEU A 352 -15.96 -14.17 15.57
CA LEU A 352 -14.99 -15.27 15.62
C LEU A 352 -14.48 -15.58 17.03
N GLY A 353 -14.73 -14.71 18.01
CA GLY A 353 -14.13 -14.82 19.34
C GLY A 353 -12.60 -14.87 19.24
N LYS A 354 -11.96 -15.82 19.95
CA LYS A 354 -10.50 -15.98 19.95
C LYS A 354 -9.89 -16.24 18.56
N LYS A 355 -10.67 -16.83 17.62
CA LYS A 355 -10.21 -17.09 16.24
C LYS A 355 -10.03 -15.81 15.42
N ALA A 356 -10.54 -14.66 15.88
CA ALA A 356 -10.32 -13.38 15.21
C ALA A 356 -8.82 -13.04 15.05
N SER A 357 -7.99 -13.49 15.98
CA SER A 357 -6.53 -13.26 15.99
C SER A 357 -5.76 -14.04 14.91
N SER A 358 -6.38 -15.04 14.25
CA SER A 358 -5.73 -15.81 13.17
C SER A 358 -6.04 -15.28 11.77
N LEU A 359 -7.11 -14.51 11.60
CA LEU A 359 -7.44 -13.90 10.31
C LEU A 359 -6.54 -12.67 10.09
N ALA A 360 -5.80 -12.65 8.99
CA ALA A 360 -4.97 -11.49 8.67
C ALA A 360 -5.81 -10.31 8.16
N ILE A 361 -5.44 -9.10 8.54
CA ILE A 361 -6.04 -7.86 8.05
C ILE A 361 -5.06 -7.18 7.10
N ILE A 362 -5.57 -6.73 5.95
CA ILE A 362 -4.84 -5.84 5.04
C ILE A 362 -5.48 -4.46 5.07
N GLY A 363 -4.78 -3.48 5.65
CA GLY A 363 -5.20 -2.08 5.62
C GLY A 363 -4.85 -1.46 4.27
N LYS A 364 -5.86 -0.94 3.55
CA LYS A 364 -5.64 -0.27 2.27
C LYS A 364 -5.35 1.22 2.50
N VAL A 365 -4.18 1.67 2.07
CA VAL A 365 -3.78 3.07 2.11
C VAL A 365 -4.26 3.73 0.82
N GLU A 366 -5.40 4.40 0.93
CA GLU A 366 -6.16 4.99 -0.18
C GLU A 366 -6.29 6.51 -0.07
N THR A 367 -6.06 7.10 1.10
CA THR A 367 -6.22 8.54 1.33
C THR A 367 -4.97 9.17 1.94
N LYS A 368 -4.90 10.50 1.91
CA LYS A 368 -3.85 11.27 2.61
C LYS A 368 -3.84 10.96 4.11
N ASP A 369 -5.01 10.83 4.71
CA ASP A 369 -5.15 10.52 6.14
C ASP A 369 -4.63 9.12 6.46
N SER A 370 -4.91 8.13 5.60
CA SER A 370 -4.34 6.78 5.73
C SER A 370 -2.81 6.82 5.78
N ALA A 371 -2.19 7.56 4.87
CA ALA A 371 -0.73 7.66 4.79
C ALA A 371 -0.16 8.40 6.01
N LYS A 372 -0.77 9.52 6.42
CA LYS A 372 -0.36 10.30 7.59
C LYS A 372 -0.45 9.50 8.89
N ASN A 373 -1.53 8.72 9.07
CA ASN A 373 -1.81 7.98 10.29
C ASN A 373 -1.26 6.54 10.26
N LEU A 374 -0.47 6.19 9.25
CA LEU A 374 0.00 4.82 9.01
C LEU A 374 0.67 4.17 10.24
N PRO A 375 1.53 4.86 11.03
CA PRO A 375 2.11 4.25 12.22
C PRO A 375 1.07 3.80 13.26
N GLU A 376 0.05 4.63 13.54
CA GLU A 376 -1.01 4.27 14.49
C GLU A 376 -1.96 3.20 13.93
N ILE A 377 -2.22 3.20 12.61
CA ILE A 377 -2.96 2.14 11.92
C ILE A 377 -2.24 0.80 12.08
N ILE A 378 -0.93 0.76 11.77
CA ILE A 378 -0.09 -0.43 11.95
C ILE A 378 -0.13 -0.89 13.40
N MET A 379 0.08 0.04 14.34
CA MET A 379 0.10 -0.28 15.76
C MET A 379 -1.21 -0.90 16.22
N GLN A 380 -2.35 -0.31 15.87
CA GLN A 380 -3.65 -0.84 16.26
C GLN A 380 -3.93 -2.21 15.62
N ALA A 381 -3.64 -2.37 14.33
CA ALA A 381 -3.95 -3.59 13.60
C ALA A 381 -3.07 -4.77 14.02
N ALA A 382 -1.74 -4.57 13.96
CA ALA A 382 -0.76 -5.61 14.21
C ALA A 382 -0.67 -6.02 15.69
N SER A 383 -1.24 -5.20 16.59
CA SER A 383 -1.37 -5.54 18.01
C SER A 383 -2.27 -6.74 18.27
N LYS A 384 -3.21 -7.08 17.37
CA LYS A 384 -4.16 -8.19 17.58
C LYS A 384 -4.19 -9.21 16.44
N GLN A 385 -3.88 -8.84 15.20
CA GLN A 385 -3.87 -9.73 14.03
C GLN A 385 -2.51 -9.73 13.32
N PRO A 386 -2.19 -10.76 12.51
CA PRO A 386 -1.28 -10.58 11.40
C PRO A 386 -1.79 -9.44 10.51
N PHE A 387 -0.91 -8.50 10.16
CA PHE A 387 -1.29 -7.29 9.44
C PHE A 387 -0.38 -7.07 8.24
N GLY A 388 -0.96 -6.64 7.14
CA GLY A 388 -0.28 -6.17 5.94
C GLY A 388 -0.85 -4.85 5.47
N VAL A 389 -0.14 -4.15 4.61
CA VAL A 389 -0.56 -2.87 4.04
C VAL A 389 -0.65 -2.98 2.53
N MET A 390 -1.71 -2.46 1.93
CA MET A 390 -1.83 -2.33 0.48
C MET A 390 -1.68 -0.87 0.08
N ILE A 391 -0.72 -0.56 -0.79
CA ILE A 391 -0.61 0.75 -1.42
C ILE A 391 -1.59 0.78 -2.60
N ALA A 392 -2.79 1.29 -2.35
CA ALA A 392 -3.85 1.36 -3.36
C ALA A 392 -3.69 2.63 -4.20
N ARG A 393 -2.68 2.61 -5.10
CA ARG A 393 -2.20 3.79 -5.84
C ARG A 393 -3.27 4.47 -6.69
N GLY A 394 -4.26 3.75 -7.19
CA GLY A 394 -5.39 4.32 -7.94
C GLY A 394 -6.14 5.35 -7.12
N ASP A 395 -6.76 4.95 -6.01
CA ASP A 395 -7.50 5.87 -5.14
C ASP A 395 -6.54 6.86 -4.44
N LEU A 396 -5.34 6.42 -4.03
CA LEU A 396 -4.36 7.30 -3.39
C LEU A 396 -3.90 8.44 -4.31
N ALA A 397 -3.72 8.20 -5.62
CA ALA A 397 -3.35 9.25 -6.57
C ALA A 397 -4.45 10.29 -6.74
N VAL A 398 -5.72 9.85 -6.69
CA VAL A 398 -6.88 10.73 -6.76
C VAL A 398 -6.98 11.61 -5.52
N GLU A 399 -6.72 11.04 -4.33
CA GLU A 399 -6.79 11.77 -3.06
C GLU A 399 -5.56 12.65 -2.78
N ALA A 400 -4.35 12.13 -3.01
CA ALA A 400 -3.07 12.79 -2.72
C ALA A 400 -2.58 13.71 -3.85
N GLY A 401 -3.11 13.52 -5.06
CA GLY A 401 -2.58 14.12 -6.29
C GLY A 401 -1.40 13.33 -6.87
N TYR A 402 -1.30 13.30 -8.19
CA TYR A 402 -0.29 12.53 -8.93
C TYR A 402 1.16 12.89 -8.56
N HIS A 403 1.43 14.16 -8.23
CA HIS A 403 2.80 14.63 -7.95
C HIS A 403 3.41 14.00 -6.69
N ARG A 404 2.59 13.68 -5.69
CA ARG A 404 3.05 13.11 -4.42
C ARG A 404 2.96 11.59 -4.35
N LEU A 405 2.40 10.94 -5.37
CA LEU A 405 2.18 9.49 -5.36
C LEU A 405 3.50 8.71 -5.17
N SER A 406 4.53 9.09 -5.93
CA SER A 406 5.84 8.43 -5.85
C SER A 406 6.51 8.64 -4.48
N GLU A 407 6.38 9.85 -3.90
CA GLU A 407 6.88 10.19 -2.57
C GLU A 407 6.19 9.33 -1.49
N LEU A 408 4.86 9.39 -1.44
CA LEU A 408 4.06 8.66 -0.44
C LEU A 408 4.28 7.15 -0.51
N GLN A 409 4.45 6.61 -1.72
CA GLN A 409 4.76 5.20 -1.90
C GLN A 409 6.08 4.79 -1.21
N GLU A 410 7.14 5.59 -1.34
CA GLU A 410 8.41 5.32 -0.65
C GLU A 410 8.25 5.44 0.87
N GLU A 411 7.56 6.47 1.36
CA GLU A 411 7.30 6.64 2.78
C GLU A 411 6.54 5.46 3.38
N ILE A 412 5.48 4.99 2.69
CA ILE A 412 4.71 3.83 3.13
C ILE A 412 5.59 2.57 3.17
N LEU A 413 6.43 2.34 2.16
CA LEU A 413 7.36 1.21 2.13
C LEU A 413 8.34 1.26 3.31
N TRP A 414 8.92 2.42 3.62
CA TRP A 414 9.88 2.57 4.72
C TRP A 414 9.24 2.35 6.09
N ILE A 415 8.06 2.96 6.33
CA ILE A 415 7.33 2.79 7.59
C ILE A 415 6.91 1.33 7.79
N CYS A 416 6.44 0.66 6.73
CA CYS A 416 6.07 -0.76 6.81
C CYS A 416 7.30 -1.65 7.04
N GLU A 417 8.43 -1.41 6.36
CA GLU A 417 9.66 -2.17 6.58
C GLU A 417 10.19 -1.99 8.02
N ALA A 418 10.11 -0.78 8.57
CA ALA A 418 10.47 -0.51 9.96
C ALA A 418 9.57 -1.23 10.98
N ALA A 419 8.29 -1.39 10.64
CA ALA A 419 7.37 -2.19 11.44
C ALA A 419 7.42 -3.70 11.11
N HIS A 420 8.25 -4.12 10.16
CA HIS A 420 8.28 -5.48 9.60
C HIS A 420 6.90 -5.96 9.11
N ILE A 421 6.12 -5.04 8.54
CA ILE A 421 4.79 -5.28 7.99
C ILE A 421 4.93 -5.49 6.47
N PRO A 422 4.40 -6.60 5.92
CA PRO A 422 4.45 -6.86 4.50
C PRO A 422 3.58 -5.87 3.71
N VAL A 423 4.08 -5.45 2.54
CA VAL A 423 3.40 -4.50 1.66
C VAL A 423 2.92 -5.17 0.37
N ILE A 424 1.71 -4.81 -0.07
CA ILE A 424 1.17 -5.12 -1.38
C ILE A 424 1.29 -3.87 -2.26
N TRP A 425 2.06 -3.97 -3.33
CA TRP A 425 2.14 -2.98 -4.39
C TRP A 425 0.97 -3.18 -5.35
N ALA A 426 -0.04 -2.32 -5.25
CA ALA A 426 -1.32 -2.54 -5.92
C ALA A 426 -1.69 -1.45 -6.93
N THR A 427 -2.62 -1.82 -7.81
CA THR A 427 -3.23 -1.03 -8.88
C THR A 427 -2.25 -0.61 -9.97
N GLN A 428 -2.71 -0.59 -11.23
CA GLN A 428 -1.95 -0.10 -12.40
C GLN A 428 -0.63 -0.83 -12.73
N VAL A 429 -0.30 -1.94 -12.08
CA VAL A 429 0.82 -2.80 -12.48
C VAL A 429 0.40 -3.61 -13.70
N LEU A 430 1.11 -3.46 -14.83
CA LEU A 430 0.83 -4.15 -16.10
C LEU A 430 -0.64 -4.01 -16.57
N GLU A 431 -1.30 -2.90 -16.26
CA GLU A 431 -2.74 -2.70 -16.50
C GLU A 431 -3.11 -2.76 -17.99
N THR A 432 -2.30 -2.13 -18.85
CA THR A 432 -2.47 -2.18 -20.30
C THR A 432 -2.24 -3.58 -20.81
N MET A 433 -1.22 -4.29 -20.31
CA MET A 433 -0.99 -5.68 -20.67
C MET A 433 -2.17 -6.58 -20.33
N VAL A 434 -2.75 -6.42 -19.14
CA VAL A 434 -3.94 -7.17 -18.71
C VAL A 434 -5.13 -6.92 -19.66
N LYS A 435 -5.25 -5.69 -20.19
CA LYS A 435 -6.34 -5.27 -21.09
C LYS A 435 -6.13 -5.60 -22.57
N THR A 436 -4.94 -5.41 -23.09
CA THR A 436 -4.63 -5.43 -24.53
C THR A 436 -3.67 -6.55 -24.93
N GLY A 437 -3.05 -7.21 -23.95
CA GLY A 437 -2.05 -8.26 -24.15
C GLY A 437 -0.63 -7.73 -24.30
N MET A 438 -0.43 -6.40 -24.37
CA MET A 438 0.87 -5.78 -24.58
C MET A 438 1.17 -4.72 -23.49
N PRO A 439 2.28 -4.84 -22.75
CA PRO A 439 2.68 -3.85 -21.76
C PRO A 439 3.27 -2.60 -22.41
N THR A 440 3.15 -1.47 -21.72
CA THR A 440 3.94 -0.28 -22.03
C THR A 440 5.34 -0.36 -21.40
N ARG A 441 6.30 0.44 -21.89
CA ARG A 441 7.64 0.51 -21.29
C ARG A 441 7.59 0.96 -19.82
N ALA A 442 6.71 1.91 -19.50
CA ALA A 442 6.53 2.41 -18.14
C ALA A 442 6.02 1.30 -17.20
N GLU A 443 5.11 0.46 -17.67
CA GLU A 443 4.58 -0.66 -16.87
C GLU A 443 5.62 -1.75 -16.61
N ILE A 444 6.55 -2.00 -17.54
CA ILE A 444 7.67 -2.93 -17.29
C ILE A 444 8.59 -2.38 -16.20
N THR A 445 8.91 -1.09 -16.25
CA THR A 445 9.70 -0.44 -15.19
C THR A 445 8.96 -0.50 -13.85
N ASP A 446 7.67 -0.20 -13.82
CA ASP A 446 6.86 -0.26 -12.59
C ASP A 446 6.79 -1.70 -12.03
N ALA A 447 6.59 -2.71 -12.88
CA ALA A 447 6.62 -4.11 -12.49
C ALA A 447 7.99 -4.51 -11.91
N ALA A 448 9.10 -4.06 -12.49
CA ALA A 448 10.43 -4.30 -11.94
C ALA A 448 10.65 -3.60 -10.58
N MET A 449 10.17 -2.36 -10.44
CA MET A 449 10.26 -1.60 -9.18
C MET A 449 9.37 -2.15 -8.07
N SER A 450 8.28 -2.84 -8.45
CA SER A 450 7.36 -3.48 -7.51
C SER A 450 7.98 -4.66 -6.74
N ALA A 451 9.13 -5.20 -7.20
CA ALA A 451 9.92 -6.20 -6.47
C ALA A 451 10.43 -5.74 -5.09
N ARG A 452 10.26 -4.45 -4.77
CA ARG A 452 10.55 -3.88 -3.44
C ARG A 452 9.45 -4.15 -2.42
N ALA A 453 8.28 -4.59 -2.86
CA ALA A 453 7.20 -5.02 -1.98
C ALA A 453 7.24 -6.54 -1.75
N GLU A 454 6.54 -6.98 -0.72
CA GLU A 454 6.34 -8.40 -0.41
C GLU A 454 5.37 -9.06 -1.37
N CYS A 455 4.45 -8.30 -1.96
CA CYS A 455 3.46 -8.80 -2.89
C CYS A 455 3.15 -7.74 -3.97
N VAL A 456 2.85 -8.20 -5.18
CA VAL A 456 2.42 -7.35 -6.30
C VAL A 456 1.03 -7.79 -6.72
N MET A 457 0.11 -6.84 -6.89
CA MET A 457 -1.28 -7.14 -7.25
C MET A 457 -1.56 -6.80 -8.72
N LEU A 458 -2.07 -7.78 -9.46
CA LEU A 458 -2.65 -7.59 -10.79
C LEU A 458 -4.18 -7.55 -10.71
N ASN A 459 -4.78 -6.61 -11.46
CA ASN A 459 -6.22 -6.52 -11.66
C ASN A 459 -6.71 -7.56 -12.68
N LYS A 460 -8.04 -7.74 -12.75
CA LYS A 460 -8.67 -8.67 -13.70
C LYS A 460 -8.69 -8.13 -15.13
N GLY A 461 -8.60 -9.03 -16.12
CA GLY A 461 -8.78 -8.71 -17.53
C GLY A 461 -8.48 -9.89 -18.47
N PRO A 462 -8.75 -9.75 -19.78
CA PRO A 462 -8.73 -10.85 -20.74
C PRO A 462 -7.36 -11.51 -20.91
N HIS A 463 -6.27 -10.79 -20.62
CA HIS A 463 -4.91 -11.31 -20.77
C HIS A 463 -4.21 -11.55 -19.43
N ILE A 464 -4.97 -11.72 -18.34
CA ILE A 464 -4.41 -11.84 -16.99
C ILE A 464 -3.41 -12.98 -16.84
N VAL A 465 -3.64 -14.15 -17.45
CA VAL A 465 -2.70 -15.29 -17.40
C VAL A 465 -1.34 -14.91 -18.01
N LYS A 466 -1.35 -14.21 -19.16
CA LYS A 466 -0.12 -13.72 -19.80
C LYS A 466 0.59 -12.67 -18.94
N ALA A 467 -0.16 -11.78 -18.30
CA ALA A 467 0.40 -10.76 -17.42
C ALA A 467 1.05 -11.37 -16.16
N VAL A 468 0.46 -12.41 -15.57
CA VAL A 468 1.04 -13.17 -14.46
C VAL A 468 2.36 -13.83 -14.88
N ALA A 469 2.39 -14.47 -16.04
CA ALA A 469 3.61 -15.09 -16.57
C ALA A 469 4.73 -14.05 -16.77
N ALA A 470 4.40 -12.90 -17.36
CA ALA A 470 5.36 -11.82 -17.58
C ALA A 470 5.86 -11.21 -16.26
N LEU A 471 4.97 -10.97 -15.30
CA LEU A 471 5.36 -10.46 -13.99
C LEU A 471 6.28 -11.45 -13.26
N THR A 472 5.98 -12.75 -13.32
CA THR A 472 6.81 -13.81 -12.73
C THR A 472 8.24 -13.79 -13.32
N ASP A 473 8.39 -13.69 -14.63
CA ASP A 473 9.69 -13.60 -15.29
C ASP A 473 10.46 -12.32 -14.90
N ILE A 474 9.78 -11.16 -14.87
CA ILE A 474 10.37 -9.89 -14.45
C ILE A 474 10.89 -9.99 -13.01
N LEU A 475 10.06 -10.46 -12.06
CA LEU A 475 10.43 -10.59 -10.66
C LEU A 475 11.55 -11.62 -10.47
N PHE A 476 11.53 -12.73 -11.22
CA PHE A 476 12.58 -13.74 -11.18
C PHE A 476 13.94 -13.19 -11.64
N ARG A 477 13.97 -12.34 -12.68
CA ARG A 477 15.20 -11.67 -13.12
C ARG A 477 15.67 -10.64 -12.10
N MET A 478 14.76 -9.80 -11.61
CA MET A 478 15.09 -8.70 -10.72
C MET A 478 15.61 -9.15 -9.35
N LYS A 479 15.24 -10.34 -8.87
CA LYS A 479 15.68 -10.84 -7.54
C LYS A 479 17.21 -10.92 -7.37
N GLN A 480 17.96 -11.05 -8.45
CA GLN A 480 19.43 -11.10 -8.40
C GLN A 480 20.08 -9.71 -8.47
N HIS A 481 19.31 -8.69 -8.85
CA HIS A 481 19.78 -7.32 -9.01
C HIS A 481 19.36 -6.42 -7.86
N GLN A 482 18.24 -6.73 -7.20
CA GLN A 482 17.64 -5.87 -6.21
C GLN A 482 16.92 -6.70 -5.14
N TYR A 483 17.15 -6.37 -3.88
CA TYR A 483 16.34 -6.81 -2.75
C TYR A 483 15.91 -5.59 -1.96
N LYS A 484 14.61 -5.31 -1.89
CA LYS A 484 14.10 -4.05 -1.33
C LYS A 484 14.82 -2.87 -2.00
N LYS A 485 15.35 -1.92 -1.23
CA LYS A 485 16.17 -0.80 -1.75
C LYS A 485 17.66 -1.13 -1.90
N THR A 486 18.06 -2.38 -1.67
CA THR A 486 19.46 -2.79 -1.76
C THR A 486 19.75 -3.43 -3.11
N SER A 487 20.60 -2.78 -3.92
CA SER A 487 21.15 -3.41 -5.11
C SER A 487 22.03 -4.60 -4.73
N GLN A 488 21.81 -5.72 -5.41
CA GLN A 488 22.56 -6.96 -5.26
C GLN A 488 23.55 -7.04 -6.42
N LEU A 489 24.85 -7.08 -6.10
CA LEU A 489 25.92 -7.08 -7.10
C LEU A 489 26.22 -8.50 -7.56
N ARG A 490 25.25 -9.16 -8.22
CA ARG A 490 25.54 -10.41 -8.92
C ARG A 490 26.64 -10.18 -9.96
N ALA A 491 27.46 -11.19 -10.20
CA ALA A 491 28.44 -11.14 -11.28
C ALA A 491 27.76 -10.82 -12.61
N LEU A 492 28.21 -9.78 -13.30
CA LEU A 492 27.64 -9.38 -14.59
C LEU A 492 28.29 -10.21 -15.70
N GLY A 493 27.48 -10.79 -16.59
CA GLY A 493 27.99 -11.55 -17.74
C GLY A 493 28.96 -10.70 -18.57
N ILE A 494 28.57 -9.46 -18.87
CA ILE A 494 29.42 -8.51 -19.59
C ILE A 494 30.77 -8.27 -18.90
N ALA A 495 30.81 -8.19 -17.56
CA ALA A 495 32.07 -7.99 -16.84
C ALA A 495 32.95 -9.25 -16.93
N VAL A 496 32.36 -10.43 -16.74
CA VAL A 496 33.05 -11.72 -16.85
C VAL A 496 33.60 -11.90 -18.27
N ASP A 497 32.80 -11.62 -19.29
CA ASP A 497 33.18 -11.79 -20.69
C ASP A 497 34.26 -10.79 -21.10
N THR A 498 34.14 -9.52 -20.67
CA THR A 498 35.15 -8.48 -20.92
C THR A 498 36.49 -8.86 -20.27
N VAL A 499 36.49 -9.19 -18.99
CA VAL A 499 37.73 -9.56 -18.26
C VAL A 499 38.35 -10.82 -18.87
N ARG A 500 37.55 -11.84 -19.20
CA ARG A 500 38.06 -13.06 -19.85
C ARG A 500 38.64 -12.78 -21.23
N LYS A 501 38.02 -11.88 -22.01
CA LYS A 501 38.51 -11.51 -23.34
C LYS A 501 39.83 -10.76 -23.27
N GLU A 502 39.99 -9.85 -22.31
CA GLU A 502 41.21 -9.04 -22.18
C GLU A 502 42.36 -9.78 -21.46
N LEU A 503 42.06 -10.70 -20.54
CA LEU A 503 43.08 -11.43 -19.75
C LEU A 503 43.41 -12.85 -20.27
N ARG A 504 42.73 -13.35 -21.31
CA ARG A 504 43.07 -14.63 -21.98
C ARG A 504 43.84 -14.45 -23.29
N LYS A 505 44.46 -13.28 -23.48
CA LYS A 505 45.61 -13.10 -24.37
C LYS A 505 46.87 -13.26 -23.54
#